data_AF-A0AAW4TKE5-F1
#
_entry.id   AF-A0AAW4TKE5-F1
#
_cell.length_a   1.000
_cell.length_b   1.000
_cell.length_c   1.000
_cell.angle_alpha   90.00
_cell.angle_beta   90.00
_cell.angle_gamma   90.00
#
_symmetry.space_group_name_H-M   'P 1'
#
loop_
_entity.id
_entity.type
_entity.pdbx_description
1 polymer ?
#
loop_
_entity_poly.entity_id
_entity_poly.type
_entity_poly.pdbx_seq_one_letter_code
_entity_poly.pdbx_strand_id
1 'polypeptide(L)'
;MAKRYLSPAYRGGVETFVSKIREWRADPEHGYPHQTAAKIRQAVMDLHGDERTGFEESLALLFHMFAFEGCGPCFESWDPIPELEDPDYWLND
;
A
#
# COMPACT_ATOMS: atom_id res chain seq x y z
N MET A 1 5.12 -21.70 1.56
CA MET A 1 3.78 -22.12 2.02
C MET A 1 2.75 -21.88 0.93
N ALA A 2 1.46 -22.21 1.17
CA ALA A 2 0.39 -21.87 0.24
C ALA A 2 0.09 -20.37 0.30
N LYS A 3 0.09 -19.70 -0.85
CA LYS A 3 -0.26 -18.28 -0.97
C LYS A 3 -1.70 -18.03 -0.56
N ARG A 4 -1.95 -16.93 0.15
CA ARG A 4 -3.30 -16.41 0.44
C ARG A 4 -3.97 -16.02 -0.87
N TYR A 5 -5.23 -16.40 -1.05
CA TYR A 5 -6.04 -15.88 -2.14
C TYR A 5 -6.47 -14.44 -1.85
N LEU A 6 -6.17 -13.52 -2.77
CA LEU A 6 -6.62 -12.13 -2.72
C LEU A 6 -7.77 -11.93 -3.70
N SER A 7 -8.92 -11.46 -3.19
CA SER A 7 -10.10 -11.21 -4.01
C SER A 7 -9.84 -10.13 -5.07
N PRO A 8 -10.60 -10.08 -6.19
CA PRO A 8 -10.46 -9.03 -7.18
C PRO A 8 -10.65 -7.62 -6.59
N ALA A 9 -11.60 -7.46 -5.66
CA ALA A 9 -11.82 -6.19 -4.97
C ALA A 9 -10.61 -5.78 -4.12
N TYR A 10 -10.03 -6.73 -3.38
CA TYR A 10 -8.81 -6.50 -2.62
C TYR A 10 -7.66 -6.03 -3.53
N ARG A 11 -7.45 -6.71 -4.66
CA ARG A 11 -6.41 -6.32 -5.65
C ARG A 11 -6.68 -4.92 -6.22
N GLY A 12 -7.94 -4.56 -6.46
CA GLY A 12 -8.31 -3.18 -6.84
C GLY A 12 -7.92 -2.13 -5.80
N GLY A 13 -8.03 -2.47 -4.51
CA GLY A 13 -7.55 -1.64 -3.40
C GLY A 13 -6.04 -1.43 -3.42
N VAL A 14 -5.30 -2.53 -3.64
CA VAL A 14 -3.84 -2.52 -3.79
C VAL A 14 -3.40 -1.63 -4.96
N GLU A 15 -4.01 -1.83 -6.13
CA GLU A 15 -3.73 -1.03 -7.34
C GLU A 15 -4.04 0.45 -7.11
N THR A 16 -5.13 0.76 -6.42
CA THR A 16 -5.52 2.12 -6.05
C THR A 16 -4.44 2.78 -5.18
N PHE A 17 -3.94 2.07 -4.17
CA PHE A 17 -2.86 2.56 -3.32
C PHE A 17 -1.59 2.86 -4.12
N VAL A 18 -1.13 1.90 -4.93
CA VAL A 18 0.08 2.04 -5.75
C VAL A 18 -0.06 3.18 -6.77
N SER A 19 -1.23 3.37 -7.35
CA SER A 19 -1.51 4.49 -8.25
C SER A 19 -1.44 5.84 -7.51
N LYS A 20 -2.08 5.92 -6.34
CA LYS A 20 -2.11 7.14 -5.53
C LYS A 20 -0.72 7.55 -5.02
N ILE A 21 0.09 6.61 -4.53
CA ILE A 21 1.43 6.94 -4.03
C ILE A 21 2.34 7.45 -5.16
N ARG A 22 2.20 6.92 -6.38
CA ARG A 22 2.92 7.41 -7.58
C ARG A 22 2.47 8.81 -7.97
N GLU A 23 1.16 9.04 -8.03
CA GLU A 23 0.56 10.36 -8.29
C GLU A 23 1.09 11.40 -7.30
N TRP A 24 1.06 11.07 -6.01
CA TRP A 24 1.48 11.96 -4.93
C TRP A 24 2.98 12.24 -4.91
N ARG A 25 3.82 11.26 -5.28
CA ARG A 25 5.27 11.44 -5.37
C ARG A 25 5.67 12.28 -6.58
N ALA A 26 4.90 12.21 -7.67
CA ALA A 26 5.11 13.01 -8.87
C ALA A 26 4.61 14.46 -8.73
N ASP A 27 3.78 14.74 -7.71
CA ASP A 27 3.22 16.06 -7.44
C ASP A 27 4.27 16.99 -6.78
N PRO A 28 4.76 18.04 -7.48
CA PRO A 28 5.78 18.94 -6.94
C PRO A 28 5.27 19.82 -5.79
N GLU A 29 3.95 19.95 -5.62
CA GLU A 29 3.33 20.68 -4.51
C GLU A 29 3.15 19.81 -3.26
N HIS A 30 3.41 18.49 -3.38
CA HIS A 30 3.35 17.52 -2.29
C HIS A 30 4.64 17.55 -1.45
N GLY A 31 4.78 18.59 -0.63
CA GLY A 31 6.01 18.83 0.15
C GLY A 31 5.92 18.49 1.63
N TYR A 32 4.71 18.31 2.19
CA TYR A 32 4.52 18.29 3.64
C TYR A 32 3.76 17.06 4.17
N PRO A 33 4.19 16.47 5.31
CA PRO A 33 3.56 15.28 5.88
C PRO A 33 2.05 15.39 6.14
N HIS A 34 1.55 16.58 6.48
CA HIS A 34 0.12 16.78 6.74
C HIS A 34 -0.74 16.65 5.46
N GLN A 35 -0.17 17.00 4.29
CA GLN A 35 -0.85 16.84 2.99
C GLN A 35 -0.96 15.35 2.64
N THR A 36 0.11 14.58 2.87
CA THR A 36 0.11 13.13 2.68
C THR A 36 -0.96 12.46 3.54
N ALA A 37 -1.00 12.80 4.83
CA ALA A 37 -1.99 12.24 5.76
C ALA A 37 -3.44 12.57 5.36
N ALA A 38 -3.70 13.81 4.89
CA ALA A 38 -5.01 14.20 4.39
C ALA A 38 -5.40 13.45 3.11
N LYS A 39 -4.48 13.33 2.14
CA LYS A 39 -4.68 12.60 0.88
C LYS A 39 -4.95 11.11 1.12
N ILE A 40 -4.22 10.46 2.02
CA ILE A 40 -4.47 9.07 2.43
C ILE A 40 -5.85 8.93 3.06
N ARG A 41 -6.19 9.82 4.01
CA ARG A 41 -7.50 9.76 4.69
C ARG A 41 -8.64 9.89 3.69
N GLN A 42 -8.53 10.82 2.74
CA GLN A 42 -9.53 11.00 1.70
C GLN A 42 -9.64 9.75 0.80
N ALA A 43 -8.50 9.21 0.34
CA ALA A 43 -8.49 8.01 -0.48
C ALA A 43 -9.16 6.82 0.23
N VAL A 44 -8.92 6.63 1.53
CA VAL A 44 -9.54 5.54 2.31
C VAL A 44 -11.05 5.73 2.51
N MET A 45 -11.53 6.96 2.61
CA MET A 45 -12.97 7.24 2.79
C MET A 45 -13.82 6.83 1.59
N ASP A 46 -13.23 6.82 0.40
CA ASP A 46 -13.90 6.47 -0.85
C ASP A 46 -13.93 4.95 -1.11
N LEU A 47 -13.24 4.14 -0.29
CA LEU A 47 -13.10 2.69 -0.47
C LEU A 47 -13.88 1.91 0.60
N HIS A 48 -14.36 0.71 0.23
CA HIS A 48 -15.18 -0.13 1.10
C HIS A 48 -14.79 -1.61 1.05
N GLY A 49 -15.09 -2.35 2.14
CA GLY A 49 -14.87 -3.80 2.21
C GLY A 49 -13.44 -4.22 1.84
N ASP A 50 -13.33 -5.29 1.06
CA ASP A 50 -12.05 -5.86 0.61
C ASP A 50 -11.15 -4.84 -0.12
N GLU A 51 -11.74 -3.91 -0.88
CA GLU A 51 -10.98 -2.87 -1.58
C GLU A 51 -10.28 -1.94 -0.58
N ARG A 52 -10.98 -1.53 0.47
CA ARG A 52 -10.36 -0.77 1.55
C ARG A 52 -9.28 -1.59 2.27
N THR A 53 -9.52 -2.87 2.52
CA THR A 53 -8.53 -3.76 3.16
C THR A 53 -7.25 -3.86 2.33
N GLY A 54 -7.35 -4.03 1.00
CA GLY A 54 -6.18 -4.08 0.12
C GLY A 54 -5.37 -2.79 0.12
N PHE A 55 -6.05 -1.65 0.15
CA PHE A 55 -5.39 -0.34 0.27
C PHE A 55 -4.65 -0.20 1.62
N GLU A 56 -5.34 -0.50 2.74
CA GLU A 56 -4.79 -0.35 4.08
C GLU A 56 -3.62 -1.30 4.36
N GLU A 57 -3.70 -2.57 3.92
CA GLU A 57 -2.60 -3.53 4.06
C GLU A 57 -1.38 -3.16 3.18
N SER A 58 -1.61 -2.57 2.00
CA SER A 58 -0.51 -2.02 1.17
C SER A 58 0.19 -0.84 1.84
N LEU A 59 -0.56 0.04 2.50
CA LEU A 59 -0.01 1.14 3.30
C LEU A 59 0.79 0.61 4.50
N ALA A 60 0.26 -0.41 5.19
CA ALA A 60 0.96 -1.04 6.30
C ALA A 60 2.27 -1.69 5.85
N LEU A 61 2.29 -2.36 4.69
CA LEU A 61 3.49 -2.92 4.08
C LEU A 61 4.53 -1.84 3.77
N LEU A 62 4.10 -0.76 3.11
CA LEU A 62 5.01 0.36 2.84
C LEU A 62 5.63 0.92 4.13
N PHE A 63 4.81 1.12 5.16
CA PHE A 63 5.27 1.58 6.45
C PHE A 63 6.26 0.60 7.06
N HIS A 64 5.98 -0.71 7.00
CA HIS A 64 6.86 -1.73 7.54
C HIS A 64 8.26 -1.70 6.89
N MET A 65 8.31 -1.70 5.56
CA MET A 65 9.56 -1.63 4.80
C MET A 65 10.40 -0.41 5.21
N PHE A 66 9.79 0.78 5.29
CA PHE A 66 10.52 1.97 5.71
C PHE A 66 10.92 1.98 7.19
N ALA A 67 10.02 1.55 8.08
CA ALA A 67 10.20 1.70 9.52
C ALA A 67 11.06 0.60 10.15
N PHE A 68 10.99 -0.63 9.62
CA PHE A 68 11.64 -1.81 10.21
C PHE A 68 12.72 -2.41 9.31
N GLU A 69 12.53 -2.42 7.99
CA GLU A 69 13.56 -2.92 7.05
C GLU A 69 14.57 -1.83 6.64
N GLY A 70 14.24 -0.55 6.90
CA GLY A 70 15.12 0.60 6.66
C GLY A 70 15.25 0.99 5.18
N CYS A 71 14.51 0.36 4.28
CA CYS A 71 14.47 0.71 2.87
C CYS A 71 13.05 0.59 2.31
N GLY A 72 12.68 1.50 1.41
CA GLY A 72 11.41 1.43 0.69
C GLY A 72 11.55 0.76 -0.66
N PRO A 73 10.42 0.38 -1.28
CA PRO A 73 10.40 -0.21 -2.60
C PRO A 73 10.73 0.84 -3.68
N CYS A 74 11.12 0.36 -4.86
CA CYS A 74 11.18 1.18 -6.07
C CYS A 74 9.74 1.47 -6.55
N PHE A 75 9.19 2.63 -6.19
CA PHE A 75 7.77 2.94 -6.44
C PHE A 75 7.34 2.81 -7.91
N GLU A 76 8.23 3.07 -8.86
CA GLU A 76 7.97 2.98 -10.30
C GLU A 76 7.62 1.55 -10.76
N SER A 77 8.17 0.54 -10.08
CA SER A 77 7.99 -0.88 -10.40
C SER A 77 7.37 -1.70 -9.27
N TRP A 78 7.03 -1.06 -8.15
CA TRP A 78 6.52 -1.77 -6.98
C TRP A 78 5.14 -2.38 -7.24
N ASP A 79 5.04 -3.67 -6.94
CA ASP A 79 3.82 -4.46 -6.85
C ASP A 79 3.85 -5.18 -5.49
N PRO A 80 2.98 -4.83 -4.53
CA PRO A 80 2.97 -5.44 -3.20
C PRO A 80 2.20 -6.77 -3.14
N ILE A 81 1.58 -7.21 -4.25
CA ILE A 81 0.78 -8.43 -4.27
C ILE A 81 1.58 -9.67 -3.83
N PRO A 82 2.82 -9.92 -4.26
CA PRO A 82 3.57 -11.11 -3.85
C PRO A 82 3.74 -11.21 -2.32
N GLU A 83 4.04 -10.10 -1.65
CA GLU A 83 4.19 -10.02 -0.20
C GLU A 83 2.84 -10.14 0.52
N LEU A 84 1.78 -9.52 -0.02
CA LEU A 84 0.42 -9.62 0.54
C LEU A 84 -0.23 -11.00 0.33
N GLU A 85 0.24 -11.76 -0.66
CA GLU A 85 -0.10 -13.17 -0.85
C GLU A 85 0.66 -14.09 0.11
N ASP A 86 1.75 -13.64 0.72
CA ASP A 86 2.57 -14.45 1.61
C ASP A 86 2.13 -14.27 3.08
N PRO A 87 1.44 -15.26 3.68
CA PRO A 87 1.02 -15.18 5.08
C PRO A 87 2.21 -15.14 6.05
N ASP A 88 3.39 -15.61 5.63
CA ASP A 88 4.58 -15.68 6.46
C ASP A 88 5.42 -14.39 6.36
N TYR A 89 5.13 -13.50 5.40
CA TYR A 89 5.88 -12.23 5.26
C TYR A 89 5.89 -11.44 6.57
N TRP A 90 4.79 -11.47 7.32
CA TRP A 90 4.64 -10.79 8.61
C TRP A 90 5.14 -11.59 9.82
N LEU A 91 5.52 -12.86 9.62
CA LEU A 91 5.88 -13.80 10.69
C LEU A 91 7.37 -14.12 10.75
N ASN A 92 8.15 -13.66 9.77
CA ASN A 92 9.58 -13.93 9.70
C ASN A 92 10.37 -12.75 10.31
N ASP A 93 10.93 -12.99 11.51
CA ASP A 93 11.99 -12.19 12.14
C ASP A 93 13.36 -12.44 11.47
#